data_AF-A0A0W0W593-F1
#
_entry.id   AF-A0A0W0W593-F1
#
_cell.length_a   1.000
_cell.length_b   1.000
_cell.length_c   1.000
_cell.angle_alpha   90.00
_cell.angle_beta   90.00
_cell.angle_gamma   90.00
#
_symmetry.space_group_name_H-M   'P 1'
#
loop_
_entity.id
_entity.type
_entity.pdbx_description
1 polymer ?
#
loop_
_entity_poly.entity_id
_entity_poly.type
_entity_poly.pdbx_seq_one_letter_code
_entity_poly.pdbx_strand_id
1 'polypeptide(L)'
;MNLLILSLDHLDVYFRGGKSSDLKHHMDYYDDHLEALKRHFHETTISATPEVKKRIKAILKSLNISKDEWQSDFREKDLTIYQFFLLLARKGYSQADYITDLIDEKTKIHKLTLFLAGGGIFLTFISLLFATSTLHLALEFIRNIFSSISTVPLIGLFYGFGFGIYNFYSIYTNKKMTIANRFRDICFLLLSTSAKITASFALLMAGATMSPIIAGIFVAGSGVDVIKEIYCLLQEYMQYKLSPPLNGNDPLSVHRDHARRVFGYEKRMEAVRINLVSALLIVSIMALWCFFPGGGIAIAIAALSAIGFVYATKHFWLKYNELTLREHLQEQLGYLEGIYSPQTEDSPSKASRIMALEDNEFLQLGKVDSQQEFNNVVSDYVTVTVPTSSSFQPFSFAKNLSFFNSAHERENQPDYAEREYSSPQSLNFSEPLDGANLLTRPE
;
A
#
# COMPACT_ATOMS: atom_id res chain seq x y z
N MET A 1 24.20 26.54 8.12
CA MET A 1 23.65 25.71 7.02
C MET A 1 22.13 25.77 7.11
N ASN A 2 21.42 26.04 6.01
CA ASN A 2 19.96 26.20 6.03
C ASN A 2 19.28 24.84 6.33
N LEU A 3 18.51 24.76 7.41
CA LEU A 3 17.91 23.50 7.90
C LEU A 3 16.95 22.86 6.89
N LEU A 4 16.34 23.66 6.01
CA LEU A 4 15.58 23.15 4.87
C LEU A 4 16.46 22.38 3.89
N ILE A 5 17.65 22.90 3.56
CA ILE A 5 18.57 22.25 2.62
C ILE A 5 19.06 20.92 3.19
N LEU A 6 19.41 20.90 4.48
CA LEU A 6 19.76 19.66 5.18
C LEU A 6 18.61 18.64 5.13
N SER A 7 17.37 19.09 5.30
CA SER A 7 16.19 18.22 5.20
C SER A 7 16.01 17.66 3.79
N LEU A 8 16.19 18.48 2.74
CA LEU A 8 16.16 18.01 1.36
C LEU A 8 17.29 17.03 1.04
N ASP A 9 18.46 17.18 1.66
CA ASP A 9 19.57 16.24 1.52
C ASP A 9 19.25 14.87 2.14
N HIS A 10 18.69 14.83 3.35
CA HIS A 10 18.22 13.58 3.95
C HIS A 10 17.10 12.92 3.13
N LEU A 11 16.23 13.70 2.52
CA LEU A 11 15.17 13.20 1.63
C LEU A 11 15.76 12.61 0.34
N ASP A 12 16.74 13.26 -0.29
CA ASP A 12 17.46 12.71 -1.46
C ASP A 12 18.18 11.40 -1.12
N VAL A 13 18.86 11.35 0.03
CA VAL A 13 19.49 10.11 0.53
C VAL A 13 18.45 9.00 0.68
N TYR A 14 17.28 9.29 1.26
CA TYR A 14 16.20 8.32 1.36
C TYR A 14 15.70 7.85 -0.02
N PHE A 15 15.49 8.74 -1.00
CA PHE A 15 15.08 8.32 -2.35
C PHE A 15 16.08 7.39 -3.06
N ARG A 16 17.36 7.47 -2.67
CA ARG A 16 18.45 6.66 -3.20
C ARG A 16 18.63 5.31 -2.49
N GLY A 17 17.93 5.05 -1.38
CA GLY A 17 18.05 3.83 -0.59
C GLY A 17 18.54 4.01 0.84
N GLY A 18 18.55 5.24 1.36
CA GLY A 18 18.82 5.50 2.78
C GLY A 18 17.78 4.84 3.69
N LYS A 19 18.18 4.45 4.90
CA LYS A 19 17.29 3.78 5.86
C LYS A 19 16.11 4.67 6.24
N SER A 20 14.93 4.06 6.39
CA SER A 20 13.74 4.84 6.77
C SER A 20 13.84 5.38 8.21
N SER A 21 14.55 4.67 9.08
CA SER A 21 14.88 5.10 10.45
C SER A 21 15.63 6.43 10.50
N ASP A 22 16.57 6.63 9.58
CA ASP A 22 17.48 7.79 9.59
C ASP A 22 16.72 9.04 9.15
N LEU A 23 15.85 8.90 8.13
CA LEU A 23 14.93 9.95 7.73
C LEU A 23 13.96 10.30 8.86
N LYS A 24 13.39 9.29 9.53
CA LYS A 24 12.46 9.51 10.63
C LYS A 24 13.13 10.28 11.78
N HIS A 25 14.32 9.84 12.19
CA HIS A 25 15.09 10.51 13.24
C HIS A 25 15.43 11.96 12.87
N HIS A 26 15.79 12.24 11.61
CA HIS A 26 15.99 13.61 11.15
C HIS A 26 14.70 14.44 11.23
N MET A 27 13.55 13.84 10.90
CA MET A 27 12.26 14.50 10.96
C MET A 27 11.75 14.74 12.39
N ASP A 28 12.28 14.05 13.40
CA ASP A 28 11.91 14.25 14.81
C ASP A 28 12.30 15.66 15.31
N TYR A 29 13.27 16.33 14.69
CA TYR A 29 13.56 17.74 14.94
C TYR A 29 12.31 18.64 14.84
N TYR A 30 11.40 18.31 13.93
CA TYR A 30 10.19 19.10 13.69
C TYR A 30 9.07 18.84 14.71
N ASP A 31 9.21 17.86 15.61
CA ASP A 31 8.25 17.66 16.71
C ASP A 31 8.16 18.91 17.59
N ASP A 32 9.31 19.51 17.90
CA ASP A 32 9.41 20.71 18.75
C ASP A 32 9.44 22.02 17.94
N HIS A 33 9.50 21.94 16.60
CA HIS A 33 9.70 23.10 15.71
C HIS A 33 8.67 23.18 14.58
N LEU A 34 7.39 23.13 14.91
CA LEU A 34 6.29 23.11 13.93
C LEU A 34 6.22 24.34 13.03
N GLU A 35 6.56 25.53 13.53
CA GLU A 35 6.63 26.73 12.69
C GLU A 35 7.72 26.59 11.63
N ALA A 36 8.83 25.94 11.96
CA ALA A 36 9.86 25.63 10.98
C ALA A 36 9.36 24.59 9.97
N LEU A 37 8.61 23.56 10.39
CA LEU A 37 8.00 22.56 9.49
C LEU A 37 7.05 23.25 8.50
N LYS A 38 6.16 24.11 9.00
CA LYS A 38 5.21 24.87 8.21
C LYS A 38 5.92 25.76 7.21
N ARG A 39 6.89 26.56 7.68
CA ARG A 39 7.68 27.43 6.80
C ARG A 39 8.41 26.64 5.72
N HIS A 40 9.08 25.56 6.11
CA HIS A 40 9.93 24.77 5.21
C HIS A 40 9.15 23.96 4.18
N PHE A 41 8.06 23.31 4.57
CA PHE A 41 7.33 22.40 3.68
C PHE A 41 6.05 22.98 3.11
N HIS A 42 5.29 23.76 3.90
CA HIS A 42 3.98 24.26 3.49
C HIS A 42 4.01 25.67 2.88
N GLU A 43 5.02 26.48 3.17
CA GLU A 43 5.11 27.87 2.68
C GLU A 43 6.24 28.05 1.65
N THR A 44 7.38 27.36 1.81
CA THR A 44 8.49 27.47 0.86
C THR A 44 8.19 26.75 -0.45
N THR A 45 8.40 27.42 -1.58
CA THR A 45 8.20 26.87 -2.92
C THR A 45 9.46 26.19 -3.46
N ILE A 46 9.29 25.25 -4.39
CA ILE A 46 10.39 24.51 -5.01
C ILE A 46 11.34 25.39 -5.84
N SER A 47 10.88 26.61 -6.17
CA SER A 47 11.63 27.62 -6.93
C SER A 47 12.16 28.77 -6.07
N ALA A 48 11.97 28.72 -4.74
CA ALA A 48 12.24 29.86 -3.86
C ALA A 48 13.72 30.30 -3.84
N THR A 49 14.66 29.36 -3.89
CA THR A 49 16.10 29.65 -3.92
C THR A 49 16.83 28.73 -4.91
N PRO A 50 17.98 29.16 -5.48
CA PRO A 50 18.77 28.31 -6.39
C PRO A 50 19.23 27.02 -5.71
N GLU A 51 19.52 27.05 -4.41
CA GLU A 51 19.92 25.87 -3.63
C GLU A 51 18.76 24.86 -3.50
N VAL A 52 17.56 25.32 -3.14
CA VAL A 52 16.36 24.45 -3.09
C VAL A 52 16.10 23.85 -4.46
N LYS A 53 16.12 24.66 -5.52
CA LYS A 53 15.91 24.19 -6.90
C LYS A 53 16.92 23.11 -7.30
N LYS A 54 18.20 23.28 -6.93
CA LYS A 54 19.26 22.29 -7.20
C LYS A 54 18.98 20.96 -6.49
N ARG A 55 18.54 20.99 -5.23
CA ARG A 55 18.19 19.77 -4.48
C ARG A 55 16.94 19.09 -5.01
N ILE A 56 15.90 19.84 -5.36
CA ILE A 56 14.69 19.30 -6.00
C ILE A 56 15.03 18.63 -7.33
N LYS A 57 15.89 19.24 -8.17
CA LYS A 57 16.39 18.61 -9.39
C LYS A 57 17.14 17.30 -9.13
N ALA A 58 17.94 17.23 -8.07
CA ALA A 58 18.64 16.00 -7.68
C ALA A 58 17.66 14.88 -7.31
N ILE A 59 16.62 15.19 -6.51
CA ILE A 59 15.56 14.25 -6.16
C ILE A 59 14.86 13.73 -7.42
N LEU A 60 14.46 14.61 -8.34
CA LEU A 60 13.80 14.21 -9.59
C LEU A 60 14.66 13.29 -10.45
N LYS A 61 15.96 13.58 -10.53
CA LYS A 61 16.92 12.73 -11.24
C LYS A 61 17.02 11.34 -10.59
N SER A 62 17.03 11.27 -9.26
CA SER A 62 17.04 9.99 -8.52
C SER A 62 15.77 9.16 -8.73
N LEU A 63 14.65 9.83 -9.04
CA LEU A 63 13.36 9.23 -9.34
C LEU A 63 13.18 8.86 -10.81
N ASN A 64 14.16 9.14 -11.68
CA ASN A 64 14.08 8.94 -13.13
C ASN A 64 12.96 9.77 -13.82
N ILE A 65 12.61 10.93 -13.27
CA ILE A 65 11.58 11.80 -13.85
C ILE A 65 12.20 12.57 -15.02
N SER A 66 11.54 12.53 -16.19
CA SER A 66 12.06 13.15 -17.42
C SER A 66 12.04 14.68 -17.32
N LYS A 67 12.89 15.33 -18.15
CA LYS A 67 12.91 16.80 -18.24
C LYS A 67 11.57 17.37 -18.70
N ASP A 68 10.87 16.66 -19.59
CA ASP A 68 9.57 17.06 -20.13
C ASP A 68 8.49 17.01 -19.04
N GLU A 69 8.51 15.94 -18.23
CA GLU A 69 7.61 15.78 -17.08
C GLU A 69 7.89 16.84 -16.00
N TRP A 70 9.15 17.22 -15.78
CA TRP A 70 9.51 18.33 -14.90
C TRP A 70 8.90 19.66 -15.38
N GLN A 71 9.02 19.96 -16.69
CA GLN A 71 8.56 21.22 -17.24
C GLN A 71 7.03 21.33 -17.22
N SER A 72 6.32 20.28 -17.62
CA SER A 72 4.85 20.30 -17.69
C SER A 72 4.19 20.23 -16.31
N ASP A 73 4.68 19.39 -15.41
CA ASP A 73 3.94 19.08 -14.18
C ASP A 73 4.36 19.89 -12.96
N PHE A 74 5.59 20.41 -12.92
CA PHE A 74 6.16 20.97 -11.70
C PHE A 74 6.66 22.42 -11.86
N ARG A 75 7.27 22.77 -13.01
CA ARG A 75 7.90 24.09 -13.21
C ARG A 75 6.89 25.25 -13.18
N GLU A 76 5.70 25.06 -13.74
CA GLU A 76 4.71 26.13 -13.93
C GLU A 76 3.80 26.38 -12.71
N LYS A 77 3.78 25.46 -11.73
CA LYS A 77 2.71 25.43 -10.71
C LYS A 77 3.04 26.10 -9.37
N ASP A 78 4.15 26.83 -9.26
CA ASP A 78 4.67 27.44 -8.02
C ASP A 78 4.43 26.58 -6.76
N LEU A 79 4.79 25.30 -6.88
CA LEU A 79 4.43 24.30 -5.88
C LEU A 79 5.24 24.50 -4.61
N THR A 80 4.58 24.35 -3.46
CA THR A 80 5.28 24.21 -2.18
C THR A 80 5.98 22.86 -2.11
N ILE A 81 7.01 22.73 -1.28
CA ILE A 81 7.76 21.46 -1.15
C ILE A 81 6.83 20.31 -0.73
N TYR A 82 5.86 20.57 0.14
CA TYR A 82 4.82 19.60 0.49
C TYR A 82 3.95 19.23 -0.72
N GLN A 83 3.47 20.21 -1.48
CA GLN A 83 2.66 19.95 -2.69
C GLN A 83 3.44 19.17 -3.75
N PHE A 84 4.74 19.41 -3.87
CA PHE A 84 5.65 18.66 -4.71
C PHE A 84 5.67 17.17 -4.32
N PHE A 85 5.93 16.85 -3.05
CA PHE A 85 5.90 15.46 -2.58
C PHE A 85 4.53 14.81 -2.67
N LEU A 86 3.47 15.59 -2.47
CA LEU A 86 2.09 15.13 -2.63
C LEU A 86 1.78 14.77 -4.08
N LEU A 87 2.27 15.55 -5.04
CA LEU A 87 2.13 15.26 -6.46
C LEU A 87 2.92 13.99 -6.84
N LEU A 88 4.11 13.79 -6.28
CA LEU A 88 4.87 12.56 -6.45
C LEU A 88 4.14 11.35 -5.85
N ALA A 89 3.60 11.45 -4.63
CA ALA A 89 2.79 10.40 -4.03
C ALA A 89 1.58 10.05 -4.92
N ARG A 90 0.94 11.06 -5.52
CA ARG A 90 -0.18 10.89 -6.46
C ARG A 90 0.21 10.17 -7.75
N LYS A 91 1.46 10.29 -8.19
CA LYS A 91 2.02 9.56 -9.33
C LYS A 91 2.43 8.12 -8.98
N GLY A 92 2.34 7.71 -7.72
CA GLY A 92 2.62 6.35 -7.28
C GLY A 92 4.00 6.15 -6.63
N TYR A 93 4.75 7.22 -6.37
CA TYR A 93 6.03 7.11 -5.67
C TYR A 93 5.82 6.83 -4.17
N SER A 94 5.94 5.57 -3.77
CA SER A 94 5.72 5.11 -2.38
C SER A 94 6.64 5.78 -1.35
N GLN A 95 7.88 6.11 -1.73
CA GLN A 95 8.81 6.86 -0.88
C GLN A 95 8.30 8.29 -0.61
N ALA A 96 7.70 8.95 -1.60
CA ALA A 96 7.10 10.27 -1.43
C ALA A 96 5.83 10.21 -0.56
N ASP A 97 5.04 9.13 -0.69
CA ASP A 97 3.89 8.88 0.18
C ASP A 97 4.33 8.83 1.67
N TYR A 98 5.40 8.10 1.97
CA TYR A 98 5.96 8.06 3.32
C TYR A 98 6.46 9.42 3.83
N ILE A 99 7.16 10.19 2.99
CA ILE A 99 7.62 11.54 3.35
C ILE A 99 6.43 12.44 3.69
N THR A 100 5.36 12.40 2.88
CA THR A 100 4.16 13.17 3.16
C THR A 100 3.44 12.69 4.42
N ASP A 101 3.43 11.39 4.70
CA ASP A 101 2.90 10.85 5.96
C ASP A 101 3.70 11.35 7.17
N LEU A 102 5.03 11.42 7.08
CA LEU A 102 5.87 12.01 8.13
C LEU A 102 5.52 13.48 8.35
N ILE A 103 5.40 14.29 7.28
CA ILE A 103 5.03 15.71 7.41
C ILE A 103 3.61 15.86 8.02
N ASP A 104 2.66 15.03 7.58
CA ASP A 104 1.28 15.04 8.07
C ASP A 104 1.19 14.55 9.53
N GLU A 105 1.96 13.53 9.91
CA GLU A 105 2.01 13.00 11.28
C GLU A 105 2.44 14.08 12.25
N LYS A 106 3.53 14.79 11.94
CA LYS A 106 4.04 15.91 12.76
C LYS A 106 3.01 17.05 12.87
N THR A 107 2.26 17.31 11.80
CA THR A 107 1.17 18.31 11.80
C THR A 107 -0.07 17.85 12.59
N LYS A 108 -0.38 16.55 12.57
CA LYS A 108 -1.54 15.95 13.28
C LYS A 108 -1.28 15.82 14.78
N ILE A 109 -0.06 15.46 15.19
CA ILE A 109 0.30 15.36 16.61
C ILE A 109 -0.05 16.68 17.29
N HIS A 110 0.33 17.83 16.74
CA HIS A 110 -0.04 19.12 17.32
C HIS A 110 -1.56 19.33 17.46
N LYS A 111 -2.35 18.97 16.43
CA LYS A 111 -3.81 19.06 16.49
C LYS A 111 -4.40 18.11 17.54
N LEU A 112 -3.82 16.93 17.69
CA LEU A 112 -4.19 15.96 18.71
C LEU A 112 -3.78 16.45 20.11
N THR A 113 -2.59 17.02 20.29
CA THR A 113 -2.11 17.60 21.55
C THR A 113 -2.99 18.79 21.94
N LEU A 114 -3.43 19.60 20.98
CA LEU A 114 -4.38 20.69 21.21
C LEU A 114 -5.80 20.15 21.53
N PHE A 115 -6.22 19.06 20.87
CA PHE A 115 -7.46 18.34 21.20
C PHE A 115 -7.39 17.63 22.55
N LEU A 116 -6.23 17.13 22.99
CA LEU A 116 -5.96 16.50 24.29
C LEU A 116 -5.79 17.55 25.40
N ALA A 117 -5.24 18.72 25.09
CA ALA A 117 -5.24 19.89 25.97
C ALA A 117 -6.69 20.40 26.15
N GLY A 118 -7.48 20.46 25.07
CA GLY A 118 -8.93 20.58 25.13
C GLY A 118 -9.60 19.36 25.80
N GLY A 119 -8.93 18.21 25.77
CA GLY A 119 -9.27 16.98 26.46
C GLY A 119 -9.19 17.12 27.97
N GLY A 120 -8.58 18.17 28.53
CA GLY A 120 -8.82 18.59 29.91
C GLY A 120 -10.31 18.86 30.20
N ILE A 121 -11.06 19.38 29.21
CA ILE A 121 -12.51 19.55 29.27
C ILE A 121 -13.22 18.18 29.18
N PHE A 122 -12.73 17.26 28.36
CA PHE A 122 -13.29 15.91 28.26
C PHE A 122 -12.98 15.05 29.50
N LEU A 123 -11.79 15.16 30.08
CA LEU A 123 -11.38 14.50 31.32
C LEU A 123 -12.08 15.13 32.53
N THR A 124 -12.31 16.44 32.54
CA THR A 124 -13.16 17.07 33.56
C THR A 124 -14.62 16.71 33.37
N PHE A 125 -15.12 16.55 32.14
CA PHE A 125 -16.46 16.03 31.88
C PHE A 125 -16.59 14.57 32.32
N ILE A 126 -15.59 13.72 32.05
CA ILE A 126 -15.53 12.35 32.54
C ILE A 126 -15.43 12.34 34.07
N SER A 127 -14.53 13.10 34.69
CA SER A 127 -14.42 13.20 36.16
C SER A 127 -15.69 13.78 36.80
N LEU A 128 -16.40 14.70 36.14
CA LEU A 128 -17.70 15.22 36.59
C LEU A 128 -18.81 14.16 36.44
N LEU A 129 -18.76 13.33 35.40
CA LEU A 129 -19.61 12.13 35.27
C LEU A 129 -19.30 11.08 36.35
N PHE A 130 -18.03 10.91 36.73
CA PHE A 130 -17.61 10.02 37.83
C PHE A 130 -18.00 10.58 39.21
N ALA A 131 -17.97 11.91 39.40
CA ALA A 131 -18.28 12.57 40.67
C ALA A 131 -19.79 12.76 40.91
N THR A 132 -20.60 12.79 39.85
CA THR A 132 -22.06 12.89 39.94
C THR A 132 -22.69 11.50 39.97
N SER A 133 -23.85 11.34 40.63
CA SER A 133 -24.65 10.09 40.65
C SER A 133 -25.12 9.61 39.25
N THR A 134 -24.67 10.27 38.18
CA THR A 134 -24.90 9.92 36.78
C THR A 134 -24.08 8.72 36.33
N LEU A 135 -23.01 8.33 37.03
CA LEU A 135 -22.29 7.09 36.73
C LEU A 135 -23.17 5.85 36.94
N HIS A 136 -24.01 5.85 37.97
CA HIS A 136 -24.97 4.76 38.17
C HIS A 136 -26.01 4.72 37.05
N LEU A 137 -26.48 5.89 36.58
CA LEU A 137 -27.34 6.01 35.39
C LEU A 137 -26.61 5.57 34.12
N ALA A 138 -25.33 5.91 33.94
CA ALA A 138 -24.54 5.52 32.78
C ALA A 138 -24.25 4.01 32.80
N LEU A 139 -23.94 3.41 33.96
CA LEU A 139 -23.78 1.97 34.13
C LEU A 139 -25.10 1.23 33.96
N GLU A 140 -26.23 1.77 34.45
CA GLU A 140 -27.56 1.21 34.19
C GLU A 140 -27.96 1.35 32.72
N PHE A 141 -27.60 2.46 32.08
CA PHE A 141 -27.85 2.68 30.66
C PHE A 141 -27.01 1.72 29.82
N ILE A 142 -25.71 1.56 30.14
CA ILE A 142 -24.82 0.56 29.55
C ILE A 142 -25.37 -0.84 29.83
N ARG A 143 -25.75 -1.17 31.06
CA ARG A 143 -26.32 -2.46 31.41
C ARG A 143 -27.63 -2.74 30.67
N ASN A 144 -28.52 -1.75 30.52
CA ASN A 144 -29.77 -1.87 29.76
C ASN A 144 -29.51 -1.98 28.24
N ILE A 145 -28.49 -1.28 27.74
CA ILE A 145 -28.00 -1.41 26.37
C ILE A 145 -27.47 -2.83 26.13
N PHE A 146 -26.61 -3.35 27.02
CA PHE A 146 -26.02 -4.68 26.89
C PHE A 146 -26.97 -5.82 27.26
N SER A 147 -28.04 -5.55 28.02
CA SER A 147 -29.06 -6.57 28.33
C SER A 147 -30.03 -6.83 27.18
N SER A 148 -30.10 -5.91 26.21
CA SER A 148 -30.98 -6.06 25.04
C SER A 148 -30.20 -6.57 23.83
N ILE A 149 -30.64 -7.72 23.32
CA ILE A 149 -30.05 -8.37 22.14
C ILE A 149 -30.17 -7.49 20.87
N SER A 150 -31.17 -6.61 20.83
CA SER A 150 -31.42 -5.68 19.72
C SER A 150 -30.46 -4.48 19.70
N THR A 151 -29.74 -4.23 20.79
CA THR A 151 -28.83 -3.07 20.85
C THR A 151 -27.56 -3.29 20.05
N VAL A 152 -27.10 -4.53 19.92
CA VAL A 152 -25.90 -4.88 19.17
C VAL A 152 -26.01 -4.47 17.69
N PRO A 153 -27.06 -4.86 16.94
CA PRO A 153 -27.22 -4.41 15.56
C PRO A 153 -27.40 -2.89 15.45
N LEU A 154 -28.02 -2.25 16.45
CA LEU A 154 -28.20 -0.80 16.48
C LEU A 154 -26.86 -0.06 16.61
N ILE A 155 -25.99 -0.51 17.53
CA ILE A 155 -24.62 0.00 17.67
C ILE A 155 -23.85 -0.24 16.38
N GLY A 156 -23.96 -1.43 15.78
CA GLY A 156 -23.33 -1.76 14.50
C GLY A 156 -23.75 -0.82 13.37
N LEU A 157 -25.04 -0.42 13.34
CA LEU A 157 -25.57 0.53 12.36
C LEU A 157 -24.99 1.94 12.56
N PHE A 158 -25.04 2.48 13.78
CA PHE A 158 -24.47 3.80 14.08
C PHE A 158 -22.97 3.85 13.82
N TYR A 159 -22.24 2.82 14.26
CA TYR A 159 -20.81 2.68 14.00
C TYR A 159 -20.53 2.58 12.50
N GLY A 160 -21.22 1.69 11.78
CA GLY A 160 -21.03 1.50 10.34
C GLY A 160 -21.33 2.77 9.54
N PHE A 161 -22.39 3.50 9.91
CA PHE A 161 -22.74 4.77 9.28
C PHE A 161 -21.70 5.87 9.58
N GLY A 162 -21.33 6.05 10.85
CA GLY A 162 -20.31 7.02 11.25
C GLY A 162 -18.94 6.73 10.63
N PHE A 163 -18.52 5.47 10.64
CA PHE A 163 -17.30 5.01 9.98
C PHE A 163 -17.36 5.19 8.46
N GLY A 164 -18.51 4.96 7.84
CA GLY A 164 -18.76 5.23 6.42
C GLY A 164 -18.59 6.72 6.09
N ILE A 165 -19.20 7.62 6.86
CA ILE A 165 -19.04 9.07 6.70
C ILE A 165 -17.58 9.48 6.90
N TYR A 166 -16.94 8.98 7.95
CA TYR A 166 -15.53 9.27 8.23
C TYR A 166 -14.62 8.86 7.07
N ASN A 167 -14.78 7.64 6.56
CA ASN A 167 -13.98 7.17 5.42
C ASN A 167 -14.31 7.92 4.13
N PHE A 168 -15.57 8.27 3.92
CA PHE A 168 -15.96 9.09 2.78
C PHE A 168 -15.26 10.44 2.83
N TYR A 169 -15.30 11.12 3.99
CA TYR A 169 -14.60 12.38 4.19
C TYR A 169 -13.09 12.22 4.02
N SER A 170 -12.49 11.16 4.57
CA SER A 170 -11.06 10.84 4.41
C SER A 170 -10.68 10.68 2.94
N ILE A 171 -11.42 9.88 2.16
CA ILE A 171 -11.15 9.66 0.73
C ILE A 171 -11.37 10.95 -0.07
N TYR A 172 -12.43 11.70 0.24
CA TYR A 172 -12.75 12.94 -0.44
C TYR A 172 -11.67 14.01 -0.24
N THR A 173 -11.19 14.15 1.00
CA THR A 173 -10.14 15.11 1.38
C THR A 173 -8.72 14.62 1.08
N ASN A 174 -8.52 13.33 0.76
CA ASN A 174 -7.22 12.78 0.44
C ASN A 174 -6.67 13.34 -0.88
N LYS A 175 -5.82 14.37 -0.75
CA LYS A 175 -5.20 15.04 -1.89
C LYS A 175 -4.21 14.14 -2.65
N LYS A 176 -3.68 13.08 -2.03
CA LYS A 176 -2.73 12.14 -2.62
C LYS A 176 -3.37 11.27 -3.71
N MET A 177 -4.67 11.03 -3.66
CA MET A 177 -5.35 10.18 -4.64
C MET A 177 -5.72 10.96 -5.91
N THR A 178 -5.64 10.28 -7.07
CA THR A 178 -6.21 10.79 -8.32
C THR A 178 -7.74 10.82 -8.26
N ILE A 179 -8.38 11.70 -9.04
CA ILE A 179 -9.86 11.85 -9.04
C ILE A 179 -10.54 10.52 -9.39
N ALA A 180 -10.04 9.80 -10.39
CA ALA A 180 -10.55 8.49 -10.78
C ALA A 180 -10.45 7.46 -9.64
N ASN A 181 -9.29 7.41 -8.95
CA ASN A 181 -9.10 6.52 -7.82
C ASN A 181 -10.01 6.90 -6.64
N ARG A 182 -10.23 8.19 -6.37
CA ARG A 182 -11.18 8.65 -5.34
C ARG A 182 -12.60 8.22 -5.64
N PHE A 183 -13.06 8.44 -6.87
CA PHE A 183 -14.41 8.05 -7.29
C PHE A 183 -14.61 6.54 -7.14
N ARG A 184 -13.68 5.74 -7.66
CA ARG A 184 -13.67 4.29 -7.50
C ARG A 184 -13.76 3.88 -6.03
N ASP A 185 -12.89 4.43 -5.20
CA ASP A 185 -12.82 4.08 -3.78
C ASP A 185 -14.09 4.49 -3.01
N ILE A 186 -14.70 5.63 -3.36
CA ILE A 186 -16.00 6.07 -2.84
C ILE A 186 -17.12 5.09 -3.27
N CYS A 187 -17.15 4.66 -4.53
CA CYS A 187 -18.15 3.69 -5.01
C CYS A 187 -18.05 2.36 -4.24
N PHE A 188 -16.84 1.81 -4.08
CA PHE A 188 -16.64 0.59 -3.29
C PHE A 188 -17.00 0.80 -1.82
N LEU A 189 -16.66 1.95 -1.23
CA LEU A 189 -17.03 2.29 0.14
C LEU A 189 -18.56 2.34 0.31
N LEU A 190 -19.28 2.99 -0.61
CA LEU A 190 -20.74 3.08 -0.59
C LEU A 190 -21.38 1.71 -0.73
N LEU A 191 -20.87 0.86 -1.62
CA LEU A 191 -21.38 -0.50 -1.82
C LEU A 191 -21.14 -1.38 -0.58
N SER A 192 -19.93 -1.33 0.00
CA SER A 192 -19.57 -2.07 1.23
C SER A 192 -20.39 -1.59 2.43
N THR A 193 -20.53 -0.26 2.59
CA THR A 193 -21.27 0.35 3.71
C THR A 193 -22.78 0.11 3.58
N SER A 194 -23.36 0.26 2.38
CA SER A 194 -24.79 0.01 2.16
C SER A 194 -25.15 -1.45 2.40
N ALA A 195 -24.31 -2.40 1.98
CA ALA A 195 -24.50 -3.82 2.29
C ALA A 195 -24.49 -4.07 3.81
N LYS A 196 -23.51 -3.51 4.54
CA LYS A 196 -23.39 -3.65 6.01
C LYS A 196 -24.58 -3.01 6.75
N ILE A 197 -25.05 -1.83 6.32
CA ILE A 197 -26.23 -1.16 6.87
C ILE A 197 -27.49 -1.99 6.58
N THR A 198 -27.66 -2.47 5.36
CA THR A 198 -28.80 -3.31 4.96
C THR A 198 -28.84 -4.59 5.77
N ALA A 199 -27.70 -5.25 5.96
CA ALA A 199 -27.61 -6.45 6.79
C ALA A 199 -27.95 -6.16 8.26
N SER A 200 -27.44 -5.05 8.80
CA SER A 200 -27.73 -4.62 10.18
C SER A 200 -29.22 -4.29 10.38
N PHE A 201 -29.84 -3.63 9.40
CA PHE A 201 -31.27 -3.34 9.41
C PHE A 201 -32.12 -4.62 9.30
N ALA A 202 -31.75 -5.55 8.41
CA ALA A 202 -32.40 -6.84 8.30
C ALA A 202 -32.28 -7.67 9.59
N LEU A 203 -31.12 -7.60 10.26
CA LEU A 203 -30.91 -8.22 11.56
C LEU A 203 -31.79 -7.62 12.66
N LEU A 204 -32.00 -6.29 12.66
CA LEU A 204 -32.95 -5.63 13.56
C LEU A 204 -34.39 -6.11 13.32
N MET A 205 -34.81 -6.15 12.05
CA MET A 205 -36.17 -6.60 11.67
C MET A 205 -36.41 -8.08 12.01
N ALA A 206 -35.36 -8.90 11.96
CA ALA A 206 -35.40 -10.30 12.37
C ALA A 206 -35.28 -10.51 13.90
N GLY A 207 -35.34 -9.45 14.71
CA GLY A 207 -35.25 -9.57 16.17
C GLY A 207 -33.90 -10.07 16.65
N ALA A 208 -32.81 -9.67 15.98
CA ALA A 208 -31.43 -10.11 16.23
C ALA A 208 -31.19 -11.62 16.03
N THR A 209 -32.08 -12.31 15.32
CA THR A 209 -31.85 -13.70 14.88
C THR A 209 -31.06 -13.71 13.57
N MET A 210 -29.91 -14.40 13.57
CA MET A 210 -29.00 -14.41 12.42
C MET A 210 -29.45 -15.47 11.40
N SER A 211 -30.08 -15.04 10.31
CA SER A 211 -30.45 -15.91 9.19
C SER A 211 -29.31 -16.04 8.17
N PRO A 212 -29.24 -17.15 7.40
CA PRO A 212 -28.26 -17.30 6.32
C PRO A 212 -28.33 -16.18 5.27
N ILE A 213 -29.52 -15.63 5.03
CA ILE A 213 -29.71 -14.50 4.11
C ILE A 213 -29.00 -13.25 4.65
N ILE A 214 -29.19 -12.92 5.93
CA ILE A 214 -28.55 -11.77 6.58
C ILE A 214 -27.03 -11.95 6.60
N ALA A 215 -26.55 -13.15 6.95
CA ALA A 215 -25.14 -13.48 6.90
C ALA A 215 -24.57 -13.35 5.48
N GLY A 216 -25.30 -13.79 4.46
CA GLY A 216 -24.94 -13.63 3.05
C GLY A 216 -24.73 -12.16 2.65
N ILE A 217 -25.57 -11.24 3.13
CA ILE A 217 -25.41 -9.80 2.87
C ILE A 217 -24.16 -9.25 3.57
N PHE A 218 -23.89 -9.65 4.82
CA PHE A 218 -22.64 -9.27 5.52
C PHE A 218 -21.39 -9.77 4.80
N VAL A 219 -21.44 -11.02 4.32
CA VAL A 219 -20.36 -11.64 3.53
C VAL A 219 -20.18 -10.91 2.21
N ALA A 220 -21.26 -10.61 1.50
CA ALA A 220 -21.22 -9.84 0.25
C ALA A 220 -20.57 -8.46 0.47
N GLY A 221 -20.96 -7.75 1.54
CA GLY A 221 -20.35 -6.47 1.92
C GLY A 221 -18.84 -6.57 2.19
N SER A 222 -18.39 -7.68 2.78
CA SER A 222 -16.96 -7.94 2.99
C SER A 222 -16.24 -8.33 1.68
N GLY A 223 -16.94 -9.03 0.78
CA GLY A 223 -16.44 -9.39 -0.54
C GLY A 223 -16.16 -8.18 -1.43
N VAL A 224 -16.95 -7.10 -1.29
CA VAL A 224 -16.71 -5.82 -1.98
C VAL A 224 -15.32 -5.27 -1.66
N ASP A 225 -14.90 -5.34 -0.39
CA ASP A 225 -13.58 -4.87 0.05
C ASP A 225 -12.45 -5.71 -0.60
N VAL A 226 -12.65 -7.03 -0.77
CA VAL A 226 -11.71 -7.93 -1.46
C VAL A 226 -11.64 -7.64 -2.96
N ILE A 227 -12.80 -7.45 -3.62
CA ILE A 227 -12.89 -7.13 -5.04
C ILE A 227 -12.17 -5.81 -5.34
N LYS A 228 -12.33 -4.80 -4.48
CA LYS A 228 -11.60 -3.53 -4.58
C LYS A 228 -10.09 -3.75 -4.63
N GLU A 229 -9.56 -4.56 -3.72
CA GLU A 229 -8.12 -4.82 -3.61
C GLU A 229 -7.59 -5.64 -4.79
N ILE A 230 -8.37 -6.62 -5.28
CA ILE A 230 -8.06 -7.34 -6.53
C ILE A 230 -8.00 -6.39 -7.72
N TYR A 231 -8.94 -5.44 -7.83
CA TYR A 231 -8.93 -4.45 -8.89
C TYR A 231 -7.69 -3.54 -8.82
N CYS A 232 -7.33 -3.07 -7.61
CA CYS A 232 -6.11 -2.31 -7.39
C CYS A 232 -4.86 -3.12 -7.78
N LEU A 233 -4.79 -4.40 -7.37
CA LEU A 233 -3.70 -5.29 -7.73
C LEU A 233 -3.60 -5.49 -9.24
N LEU A 234 -4.73 -5.67 -9.92
CA LEU A 234 -4.76 -5.83 -11.38
C LEU A 234 -4.23 -4.57 -12.09
N GLN A 235 -4.59 -3.39 -11.60
CA GLN A 235 -4.09 -2.12 -12.12
C GLN A 235 -2.56 -2.02 -11.98
N GLU A 236 -2.01 -2.36 -10.81
CA GLU A 236 -0.57 -2.35 -10.59
C GLU A 236 0.16 -3.47 -11.35
N TYR A 237 -0.46 -4.65 -11.47
CA TYR A 237 0.06 -5.76 -12.28
C TYR A 237 0.18 -5.36 -13.76
N MET A 238 -0.82 -4.66 -14.30
CA MET A 238 -0.76 -4.16 -15.68
C MET A 238 0.36 -3.14 -15.84
N GLN A 239 0.58 -2.25 -14.86
CA GLN A 239 1.70 -1.30 -14.89
C GLN A 239 3.06 -2.02 -14.83
N TYR A 240 3.18 -3.05 -14.00
CA TYR A 240 4.37 -3.88 -13.91
C TYR A 240 4.64 -4.62 -15.23
N LYS A 241 3.64 -5.33 -15.78
CA LYS A 241 3.77 -6.13 -17.00
C LYS A 241 4.03 -5.30 -18.27
N LEU A 242 3.52 -4.08 -18.32
CA LEU A 242 3.77 -3.15 -19.42
C LEU A 242 5.13 -2.44 -19.31
N SER A 243 5.88 -2.67 -18.22
CA SER A 243 7.24 -2.12 -18.09
C SER A 243 8.19 -2.85 -19.04
N PRO A 244 9.09 -2.12 -19.74
CA PRO A 244 10.06 -2.76 -20.63
C PRO A 244 10.96 -3.71 -19.85
N PRO A 245 11.40 -4.83 -20.46
CA PRO A 245 12.34 -5.75 -19.81
C PRO A 245 13.66 -5.03 -19.51
N LEU A 246 14.20 -5.26 -18.33
CA LEU A 246 15.49 -4.68 -17.92
C LEU A 246 16.62 -5.23 -18.78
N ASN A 247 17.45 -4.33 -19.30
CA ASN A 247 18.74 -4.65 -19.89
C ASN A 247 19.85 -4.33 -18.88
N GLY A 248 20.90 -5.14 -18.81
CA GLY A 248 22.04 -4.90 -17.90
C GLY A 248 22.78 -3.59 -18.17
N ASN A 249 22.61 -3.03 -19.37
CA ASN A 249 23.19 -1.75 -19.78
C ASN A 249 22.30 -0.54 -19.47
N ASP A 250 21.11 -0.75 -18.90
CA ASP A 250 20.20 0.34 -18.59
C ASP A 250 20.75 1.22 -17.46
N PRO A 251 20.46 2.54 -17.47
CA PRO A 251 20.92 3.43 -16.43
C PRO A 251 20.36 3.03 -15.06
N LEU A 252 21.10 3.36 -14.00
CA LEU A 252 20.72 3.10 -12.61
C LEU A 252 19.30 3.59 -12.28
N SER A 253 18.87 4.70 -12.88
CA SER A 253 17.55 5.27 -12.67
C SER A 253 16.41 4.36 -13.14
N VAL A 254 16.63 3.57 -14.21
CA VAL A 254 15.66 2.58 -14.73
C VAL A 254 15.60 1.36 -13.79
N HIS A 255 16.75 0.88 -13.32
CA HIS A 255 16.82 -0.21 -12.34
C HIS A 255 16.11 0.13 -11.03
N ARG A 256 16.28 1.37 -10.55
CA ARG A 256 15.58 1.89 -9.36
C ARG A 256 14.08 1.99 -9.58
N ASP A 257 13.64 2.48 -10.74
CA ASP A 257 12.22 2.59 -11.05
C ASP A 257 11.57 1.21 -11.13
N HIS A 258 12.23 0.23 -11.75
CA HIS A 258 11.77 -1.15 -11.76
C HIS A 258 11.65 -1.72 -10.34
N ALA A 259 12.66 -1.54 -9.47
CA ALA A 259 12.59 -1.98 -8.07
C ALA A 259 11.39 -1.38 -7.32
N ARG A 260 11.10 -0.08 -7.53
CA ARG A 260 9.92 0.58 -6.94
C ARG A 260 8.59 0.00 -7.45
N ARG A 261 8.51 -0.38 -8.73
CA ARG A 261 7.31 -1.02 -9.31
C ARG A 261 7.09 -2.43 -8.76
N VAL A 262 8.15 -3.22 -8.65
CA VAL A 262 8.11 -4.56 -8.01
C VAL A 262 7.62 -4.45 -6.57
N PHE A 263 8.17 -3.50 -5.82
CA PHE A 263 7.73 -3.22 -4.45
C PHE A 263 6.24 -2.88 -4.38
N GLY A 264 5.72 -2.04 -5.28
CA GLY A 264 4.30 -1.70 -5.33
C GLY A 264 3.43 -2.95 -5.50
N TYR A 265 3.77 -3.76 -6.50
CA TYR A 265 3.08 -5.02 -6.78
C TYR A 265 3.09 -5.99 -5.59
N GLU A 266 4.27 -6.22 -4.98
CA GLU A 266 4.41 -7.10 -3.82
C GLU A 266 3.59 -6.59 -2.63
N LYS A 267 3.60 -5.27 -2.37
CA LYS A 267 2.80 -4.64 -1.31
C LYS A 267 1.32 -4.95 -1.46
N ARG A 268 0.78 -4.80 -2.68
CA ARG A 268 -0.63 -5.08 -2.97
C ARG A 268 -0.95 -6.55 -2.94
N MET A 269 -0.06 -7.40 -3.42
CA MET A 269 -0.28 -8.85 -3.40
C MET A 269 -0.43 -9.37 -1.98
N GLU A 270 0.44 -8.93 -1.07
CA GLU A 270 0.32 -9.26 0.35
C GLU A 270 -0.95 -8.68 0.99
N ALA A 271 -1.31 -7.43 0.65
CA ALA A 271 -2.56 -6.85 1.11
C ALA A 271 -3.78 -7.68 0.67
N VAL A 272 -3.82 -8.13 -0.59
CA VAL A 272 -4.89 -9.01 -1.10
C VAL A 272 -4.94 -10.34 -0.34
N ARG A 273 -3.79 -10.97 -0.08
CA ARG A 273 -3.73 -12.23 0.71
C ARG A 273 -4.31 -12.05 2.11
N ILE A 274 -3.88 -11.01 2.83
CA ILE A 274 -4.36 -10.70 4.19
C ILE A 274 -5.86 -10.40 4.17
N ASN A 275 -6.34 -9.63 3.18
CA ASN A 275 -7.75 -9.32 3.01
C ASN A 275 -8.58 -10.57 2.71
N LEU A 276 -8.10 -11.47 1.87
CA LEU A 276 -8.77 -12.71 1.51
C LEU A 276 -8.89 -13.66 2.72
N VAL A 277 -7.78 -13.87 3.45
CA VAL A 277 -7.77 -14.70 4.67
C VAL A 277 -8.71 -14.11 5.73
N SER A 278 -8.67 -12.79 5.94
CA SER A 278 -9.57 -12.11 6.86
C SER A 278 -11.04 -12.28 6.46
N ALA A 279 -11.36 -12.16 5.17
CA ALA A 279 -12.71 -12.37 4.69
C ALA A 279 -13.18 -13.82 4.91
N LEU A 280 -12.35 -14.82 4.62
CA LEU A 280 -12.65 -16.23 4.89
C LEU A 280 -12.91 -16.49 6.38
N LEU A 281 -12.09 -15.95 7.27
CA LEU A 281 -12.30 -16.08 8.71
C LEU A 281 -13.62 -15.45 9.16
N ILE A 282 -13.96 -14.26 8.66
CA ILE A 282 -15.25 -13.61 8.96
C ILE A 282 -16.41 -14.47 8.45
N VAL A 283 -16.33 -15.02 7.24
CA VAL A 283 -17.33 -15.94 6.69
C VAL A 283 -17.50 -17.17 7.57
N SER A 284 -16.41 -17.78 8.02
CA SER A 284 -16.45 -18.94 8.92
C SER A 284 -17.10 -18.60 10.26
N ILE A 285 -16.78 -17.46 10.86
CA ILE A 285 -17.40 -17.00 12.11
C ILE A 285 -18.91 -16.79 11.91
N MET A 286 -19.31 -16.15 10.80
CA MET A 286 -20.72 -15.92 10.48
C MET A 286 -21.48 -17.22 10.21
N ALA A 287 -20.87 -18.16 9.49
CA ALA A 287 -21.44 -19.48 9.23
C ALA A 287 -21.66 -20.25 10.54
N LEU A 288 -20.65 -20.29 11.42
CA LEU A 288 -20.79 -20.89 12.75
C LEU A 288 -21.90 -20.22 13.55
N TRP A 289 -22.01 -18.90 13.52
CA TRP A 289 -23.09 -18.19 14.20
C TRP A 289 -24.48 -18.62 13.68
N CYS A 290 -24.64 -18.81 12.36
CA CYS A 290 -25.90 -19.31 11.79
C CYS A 290 -26.26 -20.75 12.23
N PHE A 291 -25.29 -21.61 12.54
CA PHE A 291 -25.54 -22.99 12.98
C PHE A 291 -25.96 -23.12 14.46
N PHE A 292 -25.82 -22.06 15.27
CA PHE A 292 -26.28 -22.04 16.65
C PHE A 292 -27.43 -21.03 16.85
N PRO A 293 -28.61 -21.24 16.21
CA PRO A 293 -29.73 -20.29 16.23
C PRO A 293 -30.40 -20.09 17.61
N GLY A 294 -29.92 -20.74 18.68
CA GLY A 294 -30.37 -20.58 20.07
C GLY A 294 -29.28 -20.19 21.07
N GLY A 295 -28.08 -19.84 20.60
CA GLY A 295 -26.90 -19.58 21.44
C GLY A 295 -27.00 -18.43 22.45
N GLY A 296 -28.08 -17.65 22.37
CA GLY A 296 -28.29 -16.47 23.21
C GLY A 296 -27.24 -15.38 22.99
N ILE A 297 -27.26 -14.40 23.90
CA ILE A 297 -26.40 -13.21 23.88
C ILE A 297 -24.91 -13.58 23.94
N ALA A 298 -24.56 -14.70 24.59
CA ALA A 298 -23.17 -15.14 24.75
C ALA A 298 -22.49 -15.47 23.41
N ILE A 299 -23.15 -16.21 22.51
CA ILE A 299 -22.59 -16.54 21.19
C ILE A 299 -22.46 -15.27 20.33
N ALA A 300 -23.43 -14.35 20.40
CA ALA A 300 -23.36 -13.09 19.68
C ALA A 300 -22.16 -12.24 20.13
N ILE A 301 -21.95 -12.10 21.44
CA ILE A 301 -20.79 -11.38 22.00
C ILE A 301 -19.49 -12.06 21.57
N ALA A 302 -19.41 -13.39 21.63
CA ALA A 302 -18.23 -14.14 21.22
C ALA A 302 -17.93 -13.94 19.72
N ALA A 303 -18.94 -14.02 18.85
CA ALA A 303 -18.79 -13.80 17.42
C ALA A 303 -18.31 -12.38 17.10
N LEU A 304 -18.90 -11.36 17.73
CA LEU A 304 -18.49 -9.97 17.57
C LEU A 304 -17.06 -9.73 18.05
N SER A 305 -16.69 -10.30 19.19
CA SER A 305 -15.33 -10.24 19.72
C SER A 305 -14.33 -10.87 18.75
N ALA A 306 -14.66 -12.04 18.20
CA ALA A 306 -13.83 -12.72 17.20
C ALA A 306 -13.68 -11.88 15.92
N ILE A 307 -14.76 -11.29 15.42
CA ILE A 307 -14.71 -10.39 14.25
C ILE A 307 -13.82 -9.18 14.55
N GLY A 308 -13.99 -8.54 15.72
CA GLY A 308 -13.15 -7.42 16.15
C GLY A 308 -11.66 -7.79 16.21
N PHE A 309 -11.36 -8.98 16.73
CA PHE A 309 -10.00 -9.51 16.78
C PHE A 309 -9.41 -9.74 15.38
N VAL A 310 -10.20 -10.27 14.44
CA VAL A 310 -9.78 -10.43 13.03
C VAL A 310 -9.44 -9.08 12.40
N TYR A 311 -10.28 -8.05 12.61
CA TYR A 311 -10.00 -6.70 12.10
C TYR A 311 -8.74 -6.09 12.72
N ALA A 312 -8.53 -6.24 14.03
CA ALA A 312 -7.34 -5.74 14.71
C ALA A 312 -6.06 -6.42 14.19
N THR A 313 -6.11 -7.75 14.06
CA THR A 313 -4.99 -8.56 13.53
C THR A 313 -4.67 -8.17 12.10
N LYS A 314 -5.69 -8.04 11.25
CA LYS A 314 -5.55 -7.55 9.86
C LYS A 314 -4.86 -6.20 9.81
N HIS A 315 -5.30 -5.23 10.61
CA HIS A 315 -4.73 -3.89 10.62
C HIS A 315 -3.25 -3.90 11.06
N PHE A 316 -2.93 -4.65 12.12
CA PHE A 316 -1.56 -4.79 12.59
C PHE A 316 -0.67 -5.46 11.53
N TRP A 317 -1.15 -6.52 10.89
CA TRP A 317 -0.39 -7.26 9.89
C TRP A 317 -0.13 -6.44 8.62
N LEU A 318 -1.12 -5.69 8.13
CA LEU A 318 -0.95 -4.78 7.00
C LEU A 318 0.13 -3.73 7.30
N LYS A 319 0.10 -3.14 8.50
CA LYS A 319 1.10 -2.15 8.93
C LYS A 319 2.50 -2.76 9.05
N TYR A 320 2.60 -3.95 9.64
CA TYR A 320 3.88 -4.66 9.77
C TYR A 320 4.47 -5.01 8.40
N ASN A 321 3.65 -5.51 7.48
CA ASN A 321 4.06 -5.85 6.13
C ASN A 321 4.55 -4.62 5.36
N GLU A 322 3.83 -3.49 5.46
CA GLU A 322 4.25 -2.24 4.82
C GLU A 322 5.62 -1.75 5.32
N LEU A 323 5.88 -1.83 6.63
CA LEU A 323 7.18 -1.44 7.20
C LEU A 323 8.31 -2.36 6.70
N THR A 324 8.08 -3.67 6.76
CA THR A 324 9.07 -4.68 6.35
C THR A 324 9.44 -4.51 4.89
N LEU A 325 8.44 -4.40 4.02
CA LEU A 325 8.65 -4.27 2.59
C LEU A 325 9.35 -2.94 2.26
N ARG A 326 9.06 -1.86 3.00
CA ARG A 326 9.69 -0.56 2.79
C ARG A 326 11.18 -0.61 3.07
N GLU A 327 11.59 -1.24 4.17
CA GLU A 327 13.01 -1.42 4.48
C GLU A 327 13.68 -2.29 3.42
N HIS A 328 13.01 -3.35 2.95
CA HIS A 328 13.52 -4.16 1.85
C HIS A 328 13.74 -3.34 0.57
N LEU A 329 12.81 -2.45 0.22
CA LEU A 329 13.00 -1.52 -0.89
C LEU A 329 14.21 -0.60 -0.65
N GLN A 330 14.40 -0.06 0.56
CA GLN A 330 15.57 0.78 0.85
C GLN A 330 16.87 0.00 0.74
N GLU A 331 16.93 -1.23 1.26
CA GLU A 331 18.08 -2.12 1.12
C GLU A 331 18.40 -2.42 -0.35
N GLN A 332 17.39 -2.73 -1.16
CA GLN A 332 17.57 -2.95 -2.60
C GLN A 332 18.09 -1.70 -3.30
N LEU A 333 17.50 -0.53 -3.02
CA LEU A 333 17.94 0.73 -3.63
C LEU A 333 19.36 1.11 -3.19
N GLY A 334 19.71 0.87 -1.93
CA GLY A 334 21.04 1.12 -1.38
C GLY A 334 22.08 0.16 -1.96
N TYR A 335 21.73 -1.11 -2.14
CA TYR A 335 22.57 -2.10 -2.83
C TYR A 335 22.81 -1.70 -4.29
N LEU A 336 21.76 -1.26 -4.99
CA LEU A 336 21.86 -0.73 -6.36
C LEU A 336 22.77 0.51 -6.42
N GLU A 337 22.68 1.45 -5.48
CA GLU A 337 23.61 2.59 -5.42
C GLU A 337 25.04 2.10 -5.23
N GLY A 338 25.28 1.16 -4.32
CA GLY A 338 26.61 0.60 -4.05
C GLY A 338 27.28 -0.06 -5.26
N ILE A 339 26.51 -0.76 -6.11
CA ILE A 339 27.03 -1.39 -7.34
C ILE A 339 27.43 -0.36 -8.39
N TYR A 340 26.66 0.73 -8.52
CA TYR A 340 26.85 1.72 -9.59
C TYR A 340 27.71 2.93 -9.17
N SER A 341 27.92 3.16 -7.88
CA SER A 341 28.81 4.21 -7.35
C SER A 341 30.29 4.13 -7.79
N PRO A 342 30.95 2.98 -7.94
CA PRO A 342 32.38 2.94 -8.26
C PRO A 342 32.76 3.36 -9.69
N GLN A 343 31.80 3.62 -10.59
CA GLN A 343 32.12 4.04 -11.98
C GLN A 343 32.18 5.55 -12.22
N THR A 344 31.90 6.39 -11.21
CA THR A 344 31.80 7.86 -11.43
C THR A 344 33.02 8.65 -10.93
N GLU A 345 33.94 8.06 -10.15
CA GLU A 345 35.02 8.81 -9.50
C GLU A 345 36.29 9.02 -10.35
N ASP A 346 36.47 8.32 -11.48
CA ASP A 346 37.72 8.41 -12.25
C ASP A 346 37.79 9.55 -13.29
N SER A 347 36.84 10.50 -13.33
CA SER A 347 36.99 11.66 -14.23
C SER A 347 36.44 12.98 -13.67
N PRO A 348 37.10 13.56 -12.65
CA PRO A 348 36.74 14.87 -12.07
C PRO A 348 36.73 16.04 -13.07
N SER A 349 37.34 15.88 -14.26
CA SER A 349 37.38 16.95 -15.28
C SER A 349 36.11 17.07 -16.14
N LYS A 350 35.27 16.01 -16.22
CA LYS A 350 34.05 15.99 -17.05
C LYS A 350 32.80 16.41 -16.27
N ALA A 351 32.64 15.98 -15.03
CA ALA A 351 31.47 16.30 -14.21
C ALA A 351 31.33 17.81 -13.92
N SER A 352 32.44 18.51 -13.65
CA SER A 352 32.45 19.96 -13.43
C SER A 352 32.15 20.76 -14.70
N ARG A 353 32.54 20.25 -15.88
CA ARG A 353 32.23 20.88 -17.18
C ARG A 353 30.76 20.68 -17.57
N ILE A 354 30.19 19.50 -17.31
CA ILE A 354 28.79 19.20 -17.66
C ILE A 354 27.82 19.98 -16.75
N MET A 355 28.09 20.11 -15.44
CA MET A 355 27.24 20.92 -14.55
C MET A 355 27.28 22.42 -14.92
N ALA A 356 28.43 22.95 -15.34
CA ALA A 356 28.54 24.35 -15.74
C ALA A 356 27.87 24.66 -17.10
N LEU A 357 27.81 23.67 -18.01
CA LEU A 357 27.12 23.79 -19.29
C LEU A 357 25.60 23.62 -19.14
N GLU A 358 25.15 22.69 -18.29
CA GLU A 358 23.72 22.42 -18.11
C GLU A 358 22.99 23.54 -17.35
N ASP A 359 23.66 24.25 -16.43
CA ASP A 359 23.11 25.45 -15.79
C ASP A 359 23.01 26.66 -16.75
N ASN A 360 23.88 26.74 -17.77
CA ASN A 360 23.80 27.77 -18.81
C ASN A 360 22.73 27.46 -19.86
N GLU A 361 22.55 26.20 -20.25
CA GLU A 361 21.50 25.78 -21.19
C GLU A 361 20.09 25.96 -20.58
N PHE A 362 19.95 25.73 -19.27
CA PHE A 362 18.71 25.98 -18.51
C PHE A 362 18.32 27.46 -18.41
N LEU A 363 19.27 28.39 -18.61
CA LEU A 363 19.03 29.84 -18.64
C LEU A 363 18.78 30.36 -20.07
N GLN A 364 19.30 29.69 -21.10
CA GLN A 364 19.20 30.18 -22.50
C GLN A 364 18.02 29.64 -23.31
N LEU A 365 17.38 28.54 -22.90
CA LEU A 365 16.19 27.99 -23.58
C LEU A 365 14.90 28.83 -23.44
N GLY A 366 14.98 30.05 -22.90
CA GLY A 366 13.92 31.06 -22.93
C GLY A 366 14.03 32.07 -24.09
N LYS A 367 15.11 32.03 -24.88
CA LYS A 367 15.32 32.92 -26.03
C LYS A 367 16.22 32.28 -27.08
N VAL A 368 15.74 31.34 -27.88
CA VAL A 368 16.35 31.07 -29.20
C VAL A 368 15.26 30.62 -30.18
N ASP A 369 14.85 31.55 -31.03
CA ASP A 369 14.39 31.25 -32.39
C ASP A 369 15.60 30.83 -33.24
N SER A 370 15.38 29.87 -34.15
CA SER A 370 16.19 29.55 -35.35
C SER A 370 17.50 28.75 -35.19
N GLN A 371 17.49 27.58 -35.84
CA GLN A 371 18.55 26.91 -36.62
C GLN A 371 20.03 27.12 -36.25
N GLN A 372 20.72 26.03 -35.87
CA GLN A 372 21.89 25.56 -36.62
C GLN A 372 22.33 24.14 -36.25
N GLU A 373 22.77 23.42 -37.29
CA GLU A 373 23.40 22.10 -37.28
C GLU A 373 24.58 21.99 -36.33
N PHE A 374 24.77 20.81 -35.71
CA PHE A 374 26.10 20.21 -35.61
C PHE A 374 26.01 18.68 -35.61
N ASN A 375 26.54 18.11 -36.69
CA ASN A 375 26.87 16.69 -36.83
C ASN A 375 28.20 16.37 -36.13
N ASN A 376 28.37 15.07 -35.83
CA ASN A 376 29.60 14.36 -35.49
C ASN A 376 30.13 14.48 -34.06
N VAL A 377 29.78 13.50 -33.22
CA VAL A 377 30.71 12.95 -32.23
C VAL A 377 30.60 11.42 -32.25
N VAL A 378 31.76 10.81 -32.52
CA VAL A 378 32.08 9.38 -32.53
C VAL A 378 31.71 8.74 -31.20
N SER A 379 31.05 7.59 -31.25
CA SER A 379 30.64 6.81 -30.08
C SER A 379 31.50 5.55 -30.00
N ASP A 380 32.56 5.62 -29.19
CA ASP A 380 33.29 4.43 -28.72
C ASP A 380 32.52 3.83 -27.54
N TYR A 381 31.84 2.71 -27.76
CA TYR A 381 31.20 1.94 -26.70
C TYR A 381 32.19 0.92 -26.13
N VAL A 382 32.61 1.14 -24.88
CA VAL A 382 33.27 0.11 -24.07
C VAL A 382 32.18 -0.88 -23.62
N THR A 383 32.26 -2.12 -24.10
CA THR A 383 31.39 -3.21 -23.67
C THR A 383 31.84 -3.70 -22.29
N VAL A 384 31.18 -3.23 -21.23
CA VAL A 384 31.38 -3.77 -19.88
C VAL A 384 30.46 -4.97 -19.73
N THR A 385 31.05 -6.16 -19.62
CA THR A 385 30.33 -7.40 -19.31
C THR A 385 30.05 -7.43 -17.80
N VAL A 386 28.80 -7.14 -17.43
CA VAL A 386 28.30 -7.35 -16.06
C VAL A 386 28.06 -8.85 -15.86
N PRO A 387 28.51 -9.48 -14.75
CA PRO A 387 28.27 -10.89 -14.51
C PRO A 387 26.77 -11.16 -14.31
N THR A 388 26.20 -11.89 -15.26
CA THR A 388 24.84 -12.44 -15.23
C THR A 388 24.77 -13.61 -14.24
N SER A 389 24.83 -13.35 -12.93
CA SER A 389 24.51 -14.39 -11.94
C SER A 389 24.19 -13.81 -10.56
N SER A 390 22.94 -13.44 -10.35
CA SER A 390 22.24 -13.86 -9.14
C SER A 390 20.79 -14.11 -9.53
N SER A 391 20.40 -15.39 -9.47
CA SER A 391 19.00 -15.78 -9.54
C SER A 391 18.27 -15.04 -8.43
N PHE A 392 17.46 -14.06 -8.81
CA PHE A 392 16.49 -13.44 -7.94
C PHE A 392 15.52 -14.55 -7.51
N GLN A 393 15.76 -15.15 -6.33
CA GLN A 393 14.75 -15.99 -5.72
C GLN A 393 13.79 -15.04 -5.01
N PRO A 394 12.54 -14.86 -5.50
CA PRO A 394 11.53 -14.18 -4.71
C PRO A 394 11.47 -14.88 -3.35
N PHE A 395 11.47 -14.10 -2.27
CA PHE A 395 11.39 -14.62 -0.91
C PHE A 395 10.02 -15.29 -0.76
N SER A 396 9.95 -16.59 -1.08
CA SER A 396 8.74 -17.38 -0.95
C SER A 396 8.55 -17.74 0.53
N PHE A 397 7.88 -16.84 1.26
CA PHE A 397 7.35 -17.17 2.59
C PHE A 397 6.39 -18.40 2.54
N ALA A 398 5.98 -18.82 1.33
CA ALA A 398 5.28 -20.06 1.04
C ALA A 398 6.04 -21.35 1.47
N LYS A 399 7.36 -21.32 1.67
CA LYS A 399 8.10 -22.52 2.13
C LYS A 399 7.80 -22.89 3.59
N ASN A 400 7.26 -21.97 4.40
CA ASN A 400 6.90 -22.23 5.81
C ASN A 400 5.39 -22.36 6.08
N LEU A 401 4.55 -22.35 5.04
CA LEU A 401 3.12 -22.67 5.16
C LEU A 401 2.80 -23.86 4.24
N SER A 402 3.19 -25.05 4.69
CA SER A 402 3.04 -26.33 3.98
C SER A 402 1.60 -26.83 3.85
N PHE A 403 0.59 -25.95 3.80
CA PHE A 403 -0.82 -26.34 3.83
C PHE A 403 -1.58 -26.16 2.50
N PHE A 404 -0.98 -25.56 1.45
CA PHE A 404 -1.68 -25.32 0.17
C PHE A 404 -0.91 -25.66 -1.11
N ASN A 405 0.25 -26.33 -1.05
CA ASN A 405 0.91 -26.81 -2.27
C ASN A 405 0.51 -28.26 -2.60
N SER A 406 -0.62 -28.41 -3.27
CA SER A 406 -0.92 -29.63 -4.04
C SER A 406 -1.44 -29.25 -5.42
N ALA A 407 -0.74 -29.74 -6.45
CA ALA A 407 -1.11 -29.78 -7.86
C ALA A 407 -0.97 -28.49 -8.68
N HIS A 408 0.26 -28.20 -9.15
CA HIS A 408 0.56 -28.05 -10.58
C HIS A 408 2.04 -27.68 -10.78
N GLU A 409 2.92 -28.67 -10.90
CA GLU A 409 4.23 -28.51 -11.55
C GLU A 409 4.85 -29.89 -11.79
N ARG A 410 4.44 -30.54 -12.87
CA ARG A 410 5.21 -31.58 -13.57
C ARG A 410 4.95 -31.38 -15.05
N GLU A 411 5.87 -30.70 -15.74
CA GLU A 411 6.39 -31.14 -17.03
C GLU A 411 7.45 -30.17 -17.54
N ASN A 412 8.46 -30.77 -18.18
CA ASN A 412 9.48 -30.17 -19.05
C ASN A 412 10.80 -29.73 -18.42
N GLN A 413 11.65 -30.73 -18.17
CA GLN A 413 13.10 -30.60 -18.39
C GLN A 413 13.59 -31.88 -19.10
N PRO A 414 14.29 -31.80 -20.26
CA PRO A 414 14.81 -32.97 -20.94
C PRO A 414 16.25 -33.24 -20.49
N ASP A 415 16.50 -34.43 -19.96
CA ASP A 415 17.84 -34.98 -19.79
C ASP A 415 18.18 -35.87 -20.99
N TYR A 416 19.37 -35.63 -21.55
CA TYR A 416 20.00 -36.45 -22.58
C TYR A 416 20.90 -37.52 -21.94
N ALA A 417 20.98 -38.65 -22.64
CA ALA A 417 21.87 -39.82 -22.45
C ALA A 417 21.46 -40.73 -21.26
N GLU A 418 21.44 -42.06 -21.37
CA GLU A 418 22.15 -42.98 -22.25
C GLU A 418 21.39 -44.32 -22.34
N ARG A 419 21.74 -45.11 -23.36
CA ARG A 419 21.10 -46.36 -23.80
C ARG A 419 21.22 -47.48 -22.77
N GLU A 420 20.20 -48.34 -22.69
CA GLU A 420 20.41 -49.78 -22.89
C GLU A 420 19.12 -50.51 -23.32
N TYR A 421 19.30 -51.46 -24.23
CA TYR A 421 18.30 -52.27 -24.91
C TYR A 421 17.71 -53.35 -23.98
N SER A 422 16.39 -53.56 -24.04
CA SER A 422 15.76 -54.89 -23.92
C SER A 422 14.33 -54.85 -24.49
N SER A 423 14.06 -55.75 -25.42
CA SER A 423 12.84 -55.88 -26.23
C SER A 423 11.78 -56.79 -25.55
N PRO A 424 10.60 -57.04 -26.15
CA PRO A 424 9.31 -56.89 -25.46
C PRO A 424 8.66 -58.21 -25.04
N GLN A 425 7.74 -58.15 -24.10
CA GLN A 425 6.70 -59.18 -23.93
C GLN A 425 5.31 -58.57 -23.93
N SER A 426 4.59 -58.93 -24.98
CA SER A 426 3.15 -58.91 -25.16
C SER A 426 2.43 -59.70 -24.07
N LEU A 427 1.27 -59.22 -23.61
CA LEU A 427 0.13 -60.09 -23.31
C LEU A 427 -1.18 -59.29 -23.34
N ASN A 428 -2.01 -59.68 -24.31
CA ASN A 428 -3.42 -59.38 -24.45
C ASN A 428 -4.26 -60.03 -23.33
N PHE A 429 -5.54 -59.62 -23.31
CA PHE A 429 -6.76 -60.18 -22.69
C PHE A 429 -7.27 -59.32 -21.52
N SER A 430 -8.56 -59.04 -21.33
CA SER A 430 -9.79 -59.15 -22.13
C SER A 430 -10.93 -58.62 -21.22
N GLU A 431 -11.81 -57.76 -21.74
CA GLU A 431 -13.22 -57.66 -21.27
C GLU A 431 -13.96 -58.99 -21.58
N PRO A 432 -15.20 -59.31 -21.09
CA PRO A 432 -16.27 -58.38 -20.66
C PRO A 432 -17.22 -58.89 -19.52
N LEU A 433 -18.27 -58.08 -19.24
CA LEU A 433 -19.67 -58.42 -18.90
C LEU A 433 -19.99 -59.23 -17.62
N ASP A 434 -20.81 -58.68 -16.71
CA ASP A 434 -22.27 -58.88 -16.66
C ASP A 434 -22.90 -58.51 -15.29
N GLY A 435 -24.20 -58.18 -15.33
CA GLY A 435 -25.13 -58.43 -14.20
C GLY A 435 -25.52 -57.21 -13.37
N ALA A 436 -26.60 -56.48 -13.67
CA ALA A 436 -28.02 -56.83 -13.45
C ALA A 436 -28.59 -56.38 -12.08
N ASN A 437 -29.54 -55.43 -12.21
CA ASN A 437 -30.91 -55.46 -11.66
C ASN A 437 -31.24 -55.21 -10.18
N LEU A 438 -32.42 -54.59 -10.05
CA LEU A 438 -33.42 -54.51 -8.96
C LEU A 438 -33.34 -53.26 -8.05
N LEU A 439 -34.14 -52.21 -8.27
CA LEU A 439 -35.59 -52.05 -7.99
C LEU A 439 -36.01 -52.54 -6.59
N THR A 440 -36.35 -51.61 -5.69
CA THR A 440 -37.73 -51.45 -5.18
C THR A 440 -37.93 -50.14 -4.39
N ARG A 441 -39.19 -49.69 -4.45
CA ARG A 441 -39.85 -48.45 -4.02
C ARG A 441 -39.99 -48.27 -2.49
N PRO A 442 -40.43 -47.07 -2.05
CA PRO A 442 -40.72 -46.74 -0.65
C PRO A 442 -42.20 -46.97 -0.28
N GLU A 443 -42.46 -47.00 1.03
CA GLU A 443 -43.69 -46.51 1.67
C GLU A 443 -43.39 -45.20 2.43
#